data_AF-A0AAD6BT08-F1
#
_entry.id   AF-A0AAD6BT08-F1
#
_cell.length_a   1.000
_cell.length_b   1.000
_cell.length_c   1.000
_cell.angle_alpha   90.00
_cell.angle_beta   90.00
_cell.angle_gamma   90.00
#
_symmetry.space_group_name_H-M   'P 1'
#
loop_
_entity.id
_entity.type
_entity.pdbx_description
1 polymer ?
#
loop_
_entity_poly.entity_id
_entity_poly.type
_entity_poly.pdbx_seq_one_letter_code
_entity_poly.pdbx_strand_id
1 'polypeptide(L)' 'MALLKLSSPVNFTDYIQPVCLASANSTFYTGVSSWVVGFGDISSGGSNADTLQEVRVPVVGNNECT' A
#
# COMPACT_ATOMS: atom_id res chain seq x y z
N MET A 1 -2.58 7.39 -11.98
CA MET A 1 -2.94 7.87 -10.63
C MET A 1 -4.28 8.58 -10.71
N ALA A 2 -5.14 8.39 -9.72
CA ALA A 2 -6.48 8.99 -9.68
C ALA A 2 -6.86 9.37 -8.25
N LEU A 3 -7.75 10.34 -8.09
CA LEU A 3 -8.37 10.70 -6.82
C LEU A 3 -9.86 10.34 -6.86
N LEU A 4 -10.33 9.68 -5.81
CA LEU A 4 -11.73 9.34 -5.60
C LEU A 4 -12.26 10.19 -4.44
N LYS A 5 -13.26 11.04 -4.74
CA LYS A 5 -13.97 11.82 -3.73
C LYS A 5 -15.27 11.10 -3.37
N LEU A 6 -15.40 10.71 -2.10
CA LEU A 6 -16.62 10.10 -1.59
C LEU A 6 -17.78 11.11 -1.61
N SER A 7 -19.02 10.62 -1.77
CA SER A 7 -20.23 11.46 -1.77
C SER A 7 -20.48 12.16 -0.44
N SER A 8 -19.98 11.59 0.65
CA SER A 8 -20.04 12.15 2.00
C SER A 8 -18.73 11.89 2.76
N PRO A 9 -18.37 12.74 3.74
CA PRO A 9 -17.22 12.48 4.60
C PRO A 9 -17.38 11.17 5.40
N VAL A 10 -16.26 10.54 5.73
CA VAL A 10 -16.20 9.43 6.70
C VAL A 10 -15.84 9.97 8.08
N ASN A 11 -16.36 9.33 9.13
CA ASN A 11 -15.97 9.63 10.50
C ASN A 11 -14.70 8.85 10.84
N PHE A 12 -13.69 9.53 11.38
CA PHE A 12 -12.48 8.86 11.86
C PHE A 12 -12.73 8.14 13.17
N THR A 13 -12.16 6.95 13.27
CA THR A 13 -12.27 6.04 14.42
C THR A 13 -10.95 5.30 14.58
N ASP A 14 -10.81 4.45 15.59
CA ASP A 14 -9.62 3.61 15.75
C ASP A 14 -9.37 2.66 14.56
N TYR A 15 -10.38 2.44 13.70
CA TYR A 15 -10.29 1.57 12.52
C TYR A 15 -10.31 2.33 11.18
N ILE A 16 -10.60 3.63 11.18
CA ILE A 16 -10.67 4.47 9.97
C ILE A 16 -9.80 5.70 10.17
N GLN A 17 -8.62 5.70 9.56
CA GLN A 17 -7.64 6.78 9.66
C GLN A 17 -7.01 7.07 8.29
N PRO A 18 -6.61 8.32 8.00
CA PRO A 18 -5.89 8.66 6.78
C PRO A 18 -4.43 8.15 6.85
N VAL A 19 -3.86 7.86 5.68
CA VAL A 19 -2.41 7.63 5.54
C VAL A 19 -1.69 8.94 5.25
N CYS A 20 -0.47 9.08 5.76
CA CYS A 20 0.39 10.21 5.46
C CYS A 20 0.92 10.14 4.02
N LEU A 21 0.97 11.28 3.34
CA LEU A 21 1.69 11.40 2.07
C LEU A 21 3.18 11.65 2.33
N ALA A 22 4.03 11.10 1.47
CA ALA A 22 5.44 11.43 1.46
C ALA A 22 5.65 12.91 1.11
N SER A 23 6.70 13.53 1.65
CA SER A 23 7.08 14.89 1.25
C SER A 23 7.64 14.89 -0.18
N ALA A 24 7.54 16.02 -0.88
CA ALA A 24 7.94 16.13 -2.29
C ALA A 24 9.39 15.69 -2.58
N ASN A 25 10.28 15.78 -1.58
CA ASN A 25 11.70 15.41 -1.70
C ASN A 25 12.06 14.17 -0.85
N SER A 26 11.08 13.33 -0.51
CA SER A 26 11.35 12.07 0.18
C SER A 26 12.18 11.13 -0.70
N THR A 27 13.20 10.50 -0.10
CA THR A 27 14.02 9.48 -0.76
C THR A 27 13.78 8.14 -0.08
N PHE A 28 13.52 7.11 -0.88
CA PHE A 28 13.33 5.73 -0.41
C PHE A 28 14.55 4.90 -0.84
N TYR A 29 15.33 4.46 0.14
CA TYR A 29 16.57 3.71 -0.10
C TYR A 29 16.29 2.23 -0.38
N THR A 30 17.07 1.62 -1.28
CA THR A 30 17.04 0.18 -1.54
C THR A 30 17.25 -0.61 -0.24
N GLY A 31 16.51 -1.70 -0.07
CA GLY A 31 16.58 -2.57 1.10
C GLY A 31 15.72 -2.12 2.28
N VAL A 32 15.17 -0.89 2.26
CA VAL A 32 14.22 -0.45 3.29
C VAL A 32 12.99 -1.34 3.25
N SER A 33 12.68 -1.99 4.38
CA SER A 33 11.47 -2.79 4.53
C SER A 33 10.23 -1.92 4.52
N SER A 34 9.25 -2.28 3.69
CA SER A 34 7.95 -1.65 3.56
C SER A 34 6.84 -2.69 3.65
N TRP A 35 5.61 -2.24 3.89
CA TRP A 35 4.43 -3.09 3.98
C TRP A 35 3.48 -2.83 2.82
N VAL A 36 2.94 -3.90 2.26
CA VAL A 36 1.85 -3.86 1.28
C VAL A 36 0.67 -4.61 1.88
N VAL A 37 -0.52 -4.02 1.81
CA VAL A 37 -1.76 -4.61 2.33
C VAL A 37 -2.83 -4.67 1.25
N GLY A 38 -3.69 -5.69 1.27
CA GLY A 38 -4.77 -5.82 0.30
C GLY A 38 -5.55 -7.12 0.40
N PHE A 39 -6.59 -7.23 -0.44
CA PHE A 39 -7.48 -8.41 -0.54
C PHE A 39 -7.27 -9.20 -1.85
N GLY A 40 -6.13 -9.00 -2.53
CA GLY A 40 -5.86 -9.63 -3.82
C GLY A 40 -5.55 -11.13 -3.73
N ASP A 41 -5.14 -11.72 -4.85
CA ASP A 41 -4.77 -13.13 -4.93
C ASP A 41 -3.57 -13.47 -4.04
N ILE A 42 -3.68 -14.55 -3.26
CA ILE A 42 -2.60 -15.06 -2.40
C ILE A 42 -1.66 -16.04 -3.13
N SER A 43 -1.98 -16.38 -4.37
CA SER A 43 -1.18 -17.24 -5.25
C SER A 43 -1.45 -16.88 -6.70
N SER A 44 -0.51 -17.19 -7.59
CA SER A 44 -0.65 -16.86 -9.02
C SER A 44 -1.88 -17.55 -9.62
N GLY A 45 -2.82 -16.78 -10.17
CA GLY A 45 -4.08 -17.29 -10.71
C GLY A 45 -5.06 -17.82 -9.66
N GLY A 46 -4.83 -17.50 -8.38
CA GLY A 46 -5.68 -17.88 -7.26
C GLY A 46 -6.97 -17.06 -7.19
N SER A 47 -7.63 -17.15 -6.03
CA SER A 47 -8.78 -16.30 -5.70
C SER A 47 -8.36 -15.21 -4.73
N ASN A 48 -9.12 -14.11 -4.72
CA ASN A 48 -8.97 -13.03 -3.75
C ASN A 48 -9.12 -13.54 -2.31
N ALA A 49 -8.41 -12.89 -1.39
CA ALA A 49 -8.50 -13.21 0.03
C ALA A 49 -9.81 -12.67 0.65
N ASP A 50 -10.44 -13.45 1.52
CA ASP A 50 -11.62 -13.02 2.29
C ASP A 50 -11.27 -12.05 3.43
N THR A 51 -10.03 -12.09 3.90
CA THR A 51 -9.50 -11.24 4.97
C THR A 51 -8.35 -10.39 4.46
N LEU A 52 -8.14 -9.22 5.08
CA LEU A 52 -7.06 -8.31 4.69
C LEU A 52 -5.72 -9.01 4.93
N GLN A 53 -4.89 -9.06 3.89
CA GLN A 53 -3.54 -9.61 3.96
C GLN A 53 -2.52 -8.48 4.07
N GLU A 54 -1.38 -8.79 4.68
CA GLU A 54 -0.20 -7.92 4.71
C GLU A 54 1.06 -8.70 4.34
N VAL A 55 2.01 -8.03 3.69
CA VAL A 55 3.32 -8.59 3.37
C VAL A 55 4.41 -7.54 3.53
N ARG A 56 5.52 -7.97 4.12
CA ARG A 56 6.73 -7.15 4.27
C ARG A 56 7.67 -7.41 3.09
N VAL A 57 7.99 -6.36 2.34
CA VAL A 57 8.87 -6.41 1.16
C VAL A 57 9.95 -5.32 1.22
N PRO A 58 11.17 -5.56 0.71
CA PRO A 58 12.17 -4.51 0.60
C PRO A 58 11.89 -3.61 -0.61
N VAL A 59 12.25 -2.33 -0.51
CA VAL A 59 12.35 -1.45 -1.68
C VAL A 59 13.48 -1.95 -2.59
N VAL A 60 13.17 -2.20 -3.86
CA VAL A 60 14.14 -2.58 -4.88
C VAL A 60 14.64 -1.32 -5.58
N GLY A 61 15.96 -1.20 -5.79
CA GLY A 61 16.54 -0.03 -6.45
C GLY A 61 16.21 0.02 -7.94
N ASN A 62 16.11 1.22 -8.51
CA ASN A 62 15.73 1.40 -9.92
C ASN A 62 16.65 0.68 -10.91
N ASN A 63 17.94 0.54 -10.60
CA ASN A 63 18.89 -0.17 -11.46
C ASN A 63 18.69 -1.69 -11.47
N GLU A 64 18.02 -2.24 -10.45
CA GLU A 64 17.69 -3.66 -10.33
C GLU A 64 16.29 -3.97 -10.86
N CYS A 65 15.37 -3.00 -10.78
CA CYS A 65 14.00 -3.08 -11.29
C CYS A 65 13.93 -2.58 -12.74
N THR A 66 14.53 -3.34 -13.66
CA THR A 66 14.56 -3.04 -15.11
C THR A 66 13.42 -3.66 -15.87
#